data_AF-A0A947IDG0-F1
#
_entry.id   AF-A0A947IDG0-F1
#
_cell.length_a   1.000
_cell.length_b   1.000
_cell.length_c   1.000
_cell.angle_alpha   90.00
_cell.angle_beta   90.00
_cell.angle_gamma   90.00
#
_symmetry.space_group_name_H-M   'P 1'
#
loop_
_entity.id
_entity.type
_entity.pdbx_description
1 polymer ?
#
loop_
_entity_poly.entity_id
_entity_poly.type
_entity_poly.pdbx_seq_one_letter_code
_entity_poly.pdbx_strand_id
1 'polypeptide(L)'
;MPNEVSSRGPNATTIHYFDFNDFLSLCDIVKTLPDLYIYLNERGKLAAWGRPLLTRECDLYAYYLTHAGRLDSTIVASDLIGEWDRLTSQNYREYVEMIEAYKETKVFTLLIEEVRRCVTDFSDYKPGLAGELALSQQQINFLVARKLNALRLIERREFCKRMRDKMTLADASSIGFNFFAAFNDSRDSAILFLASREPRDKRRKCLETLMVYLSVTQHLSEVVGVATENLSVDGGRSCDFAIYNPATAENHDPDDVKLCQRLFKDIEVVRLNVFPGQSRRIINP
;
A
#
# COMPACT_ATOMS: atom_id res chain seq x y z
N MET A 1 -25.48 15.77 -32.82
CA MET A 1 -24.21 16.18 -32.19
C MET A 1 -23.15 15.19 -32.60
N PRO A 2 -21.98 15.61 -33.12
CA PRO A 2 -20.97 14.67 -33.56
C PRO A 2 -20.39 13.95 -32.34
N ASN A 3 -20.46 12.62 -32.37
CA ASN A 3 -19.71 11.76 -31.46
C ASN A 3 -18.23 12.03 -31.68
N GLU A 4 -17.58 12.78 -30.79
CA GLU A 4 -16.13 12.77 -30.68
C GLU A 4 -15.71 11.37 -30.23
N VAL A 5 -15.48 10.51 -31.21
CA VAL A 5 -14.73 9.27 -31.03
C VAL A 5 -13.33 9.71 -30.63
N SER A 6 -13.08 9.66 -29.31
CA SER A 6 -11.79 9.91 -28.70
C SER A 6 -10.72 9.04 -29.37
N SER A 7 -9.95 9.64 -30.28
CA SER A 7 -8.76 9.10 -30.93
C SER A 7 -7.57 9.02 -29.96
N ARG A 8 -7.80 8.56 -28.74
CA ARG A 8 -6.74 8.34 -27.77
C ARG A 8 -6.00 7.07 -28.17
N GLY A 9 -4.79 7.24 -28.71
CA GLY A 9 -3.83 6.16 -28.80
C GLY A 9 -3.62 5.51 -27.42
N PRO A 10 -3.11 4.27 -27.37
CA PRO A 10 -3.03 3.45 -26.15
C PRO A 10 -2.24 4.09 -24.98
N ASN A 11 -1.58 5.23 -25.19
CA ASN A 11 -0.77 5.95 -24.21
C ASN A 11 -1.16 7.44 -24.01
N ALA A 12 -2.40 7.85 -24.31
CA ALA A 12 -2.81 9.23 -24.11
C ALA A 12 -2.92 9.61 -22.62
N THR A 13 -1.86 10.22 -22.07
CA THR A 13 -1.84 10.78 -20.71
C THR A 13 -2.88 11.89 -20.58
N THR A 14 -3.76 11.79 -19.57
CA THR A 14 -4.74 12.86 -19.29
C THR A 14 -4.05 14.00 -18.55
N ILE A 15 -4.17 15.22 -19.08
CA ILE A 15 -3.70 16.44 -18.40
C ILE A 15 -4.83 16.95 -17.49
N HIS A 16 -4.50 17.24 -16.23
CA HIS A 16 -5.42 17.77 -15.23
C HIS A 16 -5.04 19.22 -14.90
N TYR A 17 -5.99 20.12 -15.06
CA TYR A 17 -5.87 21.52 -14.64
C TYR A 17 -6.63 21.73 -13.34
N PHE A 18 -6.01 22.47 -12.42
CA PHE A 18 -6.56 22.81 -11.11
C PHE A 18 -6.36 24.29 -10.83
N ASP A 19 -7.31 24.88 -10.10
CA ASP A 19 -7.00 26.06 -9.30
C ASP A 19 -5.95 25.67 -8.24
N PHE A 20 -5.05 26.59 -7.92
CA PHE A 20 -4.04 26.39 -6.88
C PHE A 20 -4.66 25.96 -5.54
N ASN A 21 -5.76 26.61 -5.11
CA ASN A 21 -6.40 26.30 -3.84
C ASN A 21 -7.11 24.94 -3.85
N ASP A 22 -7.73 24.58 -4.97
CA ASP A 22 -8.34 23.26 -5.16
C ASP A 22 -7.27 22.16 -5.12
N PHE A 23 -6.12 22.38 -5.76
CA PHE A 23 -5.02 21.43 -5.74
C PHE A 23 -4.45 21.24 -4.33
N LEU A 24 -4.25 22.32 -3.59
CA LEU A 24 -3.79 22.24 -2.19
C LEU A 24 -4.81 21.52 -1.30
N SER A 25 -6.10 21.82 -1.47
CA SER A 25 -7.19 21.16 -0.73
C SER A 25 -7.24 19.68 -1.05
N LEU A 26 -7.11 19.31 -2.33
CA LEU A 26 -7.05 17.91 -2.75
C LEU A 26 -5.83 17.19 -2.16
N CYS A 27 -4.65 17.81 -2.16
CA CYS A 27 -3.46 17.24 -1.55
C CYS A 27 -3.61 17.07 -0.03
N ASP A 28 -4.31 17.98 0.64
CA ASP A 28 -4.58 17.85 2.06
C ASP A 28 -5.60 16.74 2.33
N ILE A 29 -6.63 16.57 1.50
CA ILE A 29 -7.64 15.53 1.71
C ILE A 29 -7.08 14.16 1.32
N VAL A 30 -6.35 14.07 0.21
CA VAL A 30 -5.79 12.84 -0.35
C VAL A 30 -4.36 12.65 0.13
N LYS A 31 -4.24 12.01 1.31
CA LYS A 31 -2.98 11.90 2.06
C LYS A 31 -1.88 11.05 1.42
N THR A 32 -2.14 10.32 0.33
CA THR A 32 -1.12 9.49 -0.33
C THR A 32 -1.11 9.66 -1.85
N LEU A 33 0.09 9.55 -2.43
CA LEU A 33 0.28 9.65 -3.88
C LEU A 33 -0.49 8.56 -4.67
N PRO A 34 -0.53 7.27 -4.23
CA PRO A 34 -1.36 6.27 -4.89
C PRO A 34 -2.85 6.62 -4.91
N ASP A 35 -3.40 7.11 -3.80
CA ASP A 35 -4.81 7.51 -3.75
C ASP A 35 -5.08 8.72 -4.67
N LEU A 36 -4.14 9.67 -4.73
CA LEU A 36 -4.23 10.81 -5.63
C LEU A 36 -4.22 10.35 -7.08
N TYR A 37 -3.30 9.46 -7.44
CA TYR A 37 -3.22 8.92 -8.80
C TYR A 37 -4.51 8.20 -9.22
N ILE A 38 -5.08 7.37 -8.34
CA ILE A 38 -6.33 6.66 -8.61
C ILE A 38 -7.48 7.65 -8.80
N TYR A 39 -7.58 8.63 -7.91
CA TYR A 39 -8.58 9.69 -8.02
C TYR A 39 -8.45 10.47 -9.34
N LEU A 40 -7.23 10.87 -9.70
CA LEU A 40 -6.97 11.57 -10.97
C LEU A 40 -7.33 10.70 -12.18
N ASN A 41 -7.04 9.40 -12.15
CA ASN A 41 -7.45 8.48 -13.21
C ASN A 41 -8.98 8.42 -13.36
N GLU A 42 -9.73 8.35 -12.27
CA GLU A 42 -11.20 8.43 -12.32
C GLU A 42 -11.68 9.79 -12.82
N ARG A 43 -11.09 10.88 -12.34
CA ARG A 43 -11.39 12.24 -12.81
C ARG A 43 -11.13 12.39 -14.31
N GLY A 44 -10.14 11.67 -14.84
CA GLY A 44 -9.80 11.65 -16.25
C GLY A 44 -10.85 10.97 -17.14
N LYS A 45 -11.84 10.28 -16.57
CA LYS A 45 -12.96 9.67 -17.30
C LYS A 45 -14.14 10.62 -17.51
N LEU A 46 -14.18 11.73 -16.77
CA LEU A 46 -15.23 12.74 -16.91
C LEU A 46 -15.22 13.35 -18.31
N ALA A 47 -16.38 13.74 -18.82
CA ALA A 47 -16.49 14.37 -20.13
C ALA A 47 -15.64 15.65 -20.20
N ALA A 48 -14.95 15.85 -21.33
CA ALA A 48 -13.97 16.95 -21.48
C ALA A 48 -14.57 18.34 -21.23
N TRP A 49 -15.84 18.53 -21.58
CA TRP A 49 -16.58 19.78 -21.35
C TRP A 49 -16.91 20.03 -19.86
N GLY A 50 -17.03 18.97 -19.05
CA GLY A 50 -17.35 19.08 -17.63
C GLY A 50 -16.11 19.39 -16.77
N ARG A 51 -14.91 18.97 -17.20
CA ARG A 51 -13.66 19.09 -16.41
C ARG A 51 -13.28 20.53 -16.01
N PRO A 52 -13.41 21.55 -16.87
CA PRO A 52 -13.10 22.94 -16.51
C PRO A 52 -14.10 23.56 -15.52
N LEU A 53 -15.29 22.96 -15.38
CA LEU A 53 -16.37 23.46 -14.54
C LEU A 53 -16.30 22.91 -13.10
N LEU A 54 -15.31 22.06 -12.82
CA LEU A 54 -15.09 21.42 -11.52
C LEU A 54 -14.18 22.27 -10.63
N THR A 55 -14.47 23.56 -10.49
CA THR A 55 -13.76 24.50 -9.57
C THR A 55 -14.15 24.30 -8.10
N ARG A 56 -14.51 23.06 -7.75
CA ARG A 56 -14.94 22.62 -6.41
C ARG A 56 -14.46 21.20 -6.22
N GLU A 57 -13.14 21.02 -6.20
CA GLU A 57 -12.54 19.69 -6.20
C GLU A 57 -12.91 18.91 -4.92
N CYS A 58 -13.16 19.60 -3.81
CA CYS A 58 -13.69 19.00 -2.58
C CYS A 58 -15.06 18.34 -2.78
N ASP A 59 -15.98 19.00 -3.46
CA ASP A 59 -17.32 18.45 -3.76
C ASP A 59 -17.20 17.21 -4.67
N LEU A 60 -16.34 17.29 -5.69
CA LEU A 60 -16.09 16.15 -6.58
C LEU A 60 -15.47 14.97 -5.85
N TYR A 61 -14.52 15.22 -4.93
CA TYR A 61 -13.92 14.18 -4.12
C TYR A 61 -14.92 13.58 -3.12
N ALA A 62 -15.82 14.39 -2.53
CA ALA A 62 -16.90 13.89 -1.69
C ALA A 62 -17.86 12.98 -2.47
N TYR A 63 -18.21 13.37 -3.69
CA TYR A 63 -18.98 12.53 -4.60
C TYR A 63 -18.24 11.21 -4.87
N TYR A 64 -16.96 11.26 -5.23
CA TYR A 64 -16.12 10.08 -5.45
C TYR A 64 -16.14 9.12 -4.24
N LEU A 65 -15.98 9.64 -3.02
CA LEU A 65 -16.01 8.82 -1.80
C LEU A 65 -17.37 8.17 -1.57
N THR A 66 -18.46 8.92 -1.74
CA THR A 66 -19.83 8.42 -1.53
C THR A 66 -20.29 7.44 -2.61
N HIS A 67 -19.63 7.44 -3.77
CA HIS A 67 -19.91 6.55 -4.90
C HIS A 67 -18.85 5.44 -5.07
N ALA A 68 -18.32 4.94 -3.96
CA ALA A 68 -17.40 3.79 -3.92
C ALA A 68 -16.14 3.97 -4.79
N GLY A 69 -15.64 5.20 -4.89
CA GLY A 69 -14.44 5.54 -5.63
C GLY A 69 -14.65 5.57 -7.15
N ARG A 70 -15.85 5.93 -7.61
CA ARG A 70 -16.17 6.06 -9.04
C ARG A 70 -16.77 7.42 -9.34
N LEU A 71 -16.41 7.95 -10.50
CA LEU A 71 -16.99 9.17 -11.05
C LEU A 71 -17.76 8.81 -12.31
N ASP A 72 -19.06 9.12 -12.34
CA ASP A 72 -19.88 8.88 -13.53
C ASP A 72 -19.52 9.90 -14.62
N SER A 73 -19.38 9.45 -15.86
CA SER A 73 -19.18 10.31 -17.03
C SER A 73 -20.33 11.29 -17.27
N THR A 74 -21.53 11.01 -16.73
CA THR A 74 -22.72 11.84 -16.90
C THR A 74 -22.92 12.90 -15.82
N ILE A 75 -22.06 12.97 -14.80
CA ILE A 75 -22.22 13.97 -13.74
C ILE A 75 -22.14 15.38 -14.33
N VAL A 76 -23.03 16.25 -13.87
CA VAL A 76 -23.02 17.68 -14.19
C VAL A 76 -22.69 18.51 -12.96
N ALA A 77 -22.29 19.76 -13.15
CA ALA A 77 -21.86 20.61 -12.04
C ALA A 77 -22.90 20.75 -10.92
N SER A 78 -24.20 20.71 -11.25
CA SER A 78 -25.27 20.77 -10.26
C SER A 78 -25.35 19.53 -9.36
N ASP A 79 -24.90 18.37 -9.83
CA ASP A 79 -24.90 17.13 -9.03
C ASP A 79 -23.85 17.15 -7.92
N LEU A 80 -22.88 18.06 -8.02
CA LEU A 80 -21.76 18.18 -7.08
C LEU A 80 -22.01 19.25 -6.01
N ILE A 81 -22.97 20.15 -6.21
CA ILE A 81 -23.16 21.30 -5.31
C ILE A 81 -23.54 20.81 -3.91
N GLY A 82 -22.65 21.06 -2.94
CA GLY A 82 -22.90 20.74 -1.54
C GLY A 82 -22.63 19.28 -1.19
N GLU A 83 -21.99 18.50 -2.07
CA GLU A 83 -21.58 17.13 -1.77
C GLU A 83 -20.56 17.09 -0.62
N TRP A 84 -19.67 18.07 -0.52
CA TRP A 84 -18.77 18.22 0.62
C TRP A 84 -19.54 18.47 1.92
N ASP A 85 -20.52 19.36 1.89
CA ASP A 85 -21.37 19.66 3.06
C ASP A 85 -22.21 18.43 3.44
N ARG A 86 -22.71 17.69 2.45
CA ARG A 86 -23.45 16.43 2.64
C ARG A 86 -22.57 15.38 3.32
N LEU A 87 -21.34 15.19 2.84
CA LEU A 87 -20.37 14.28 3.43
C LEU A 87 -20.03 14.69 4.88
N THR A 88 -19.79 15.99 5.11
CA THR A 88 -19.33 16.51 6.41
C THR A 88 -20.45 16.83 7.40
N SER A 89 -21.72 16.80 6.98
CA SER A 89 -22.88 17.02 7.87
C SER A 89 -23.77 15.78 8.00
N GLN A 90 -24.24 15.21 6.88
CA GLN A 90 -25.19 14.10 6.89
C GLN A 90 -24.50 12.75 7.11
N ASN A 91 -23.31 12.58 6.52
CA ASN A 91 -22.47 11.38 6.66
C ASN A 91 -21.28 11.64 7.60
N TYR A 92 -21.40 12.63 8.49
CA TYR A 92 -20.31 13.10 9.33
C TYR A 92 -19.70 11.98 10.17
N ARG A 93 -20.53 11.10 10.73
CA ARG A 93 -20.06 10.00 11.58
C ARG A 93 -19.17 9.04 10.79
N GLU A 94 -19.63 8.58 9.64
CA GLU A 94 -18.89 7.67 8.77
C GLU A 94 -17.58 8.32 8.26
N TYR A 95 -17.64 9.61 7.93
CA TYR A 95 -16.47 10.38 7.54
C TYR A 95 -15.44 10.51 8.68
N VAL A 96 -15.88 10.85 9.89
CA VAL A 96 -14.98 10.94 11.06
C VAL A 96 -14.40 9.59 11.41
N GLU A 97 -15.19 8.51 11.41
CA GLU A 97 -14.68 7.16 11.64
C GLU A 97 -13.60 6.77 10.63
N MET A 98 -13.77 7.15 9.36
CA MET A 98 -12.76 6.96 8.32
C MET A 98 -11.47 7.72 8.65
N ILE A 99 -11.56 9.01 8.99
CA ILE A 99 -10.41 9.87 9.32
C ILE A 99 -9.69 9.39 10.59
N GLU A 100 -10.43 9.02 11.63
CA GLU A 100 -9.88 8.47 12.88
C GLU A 100 -9.16 7.15 12.60
N ALA A 101 -9.74 6.28 11.78
CA ALA A 101 -9.10 5.03 11.38
C ALA A 101 -7.80 5.28 10.58
N TYR A 102 -7.65 6.43 9.90
CA TYR A 102 -6.39 6.79 9.25
C TYR A 102 -5.30 7.25 10.22
N LYS A 103 -5.62 7.61 11.48
CA LYS A 103 -4.55 7.90 12.47
C LYS A 103 -3.65 6.71 12.72
N GLU A 104 -4.15 5.49 12.53
CA GLU A 104 -3.36 4.26 12.65
C GLU A 104 -2.22 4.19 11.62
N THR A 105 -2.33 4.88 10.48
CA THR A 105 -1.28 4.89 9.45
C THR A 105 -0.05 5.68 9.86
N LYS A 106 -0.08 6.40 10.99
CA LYS A 106 1.09 7.12 11.51
C LYS A 106 2.28 6.18 11.74
N VAL A 107 2.01 4.94 12.16
CA VAL A 107 3.06 3.90 12.32
C VAL A 107 3.69 3.59 10.96
N PHE A 108 2.89 3.51 9.89
CA PHE A 108 3.41 3.30 8.54
C PHE A 108 4.26 4.48 8.05
N THR A 109 3.86 5.71 8.38
CA THR A 109 4.66 6.91 8.06
C THR A 109 6.02 6.84 8.73
N LEU A 110 6.07 6.47 10.02
CA LEU A 110 7.33 6.28 10.75
C LEU A 110 8.18 5.16 10.14
N LEU A 111 7.56 4.07 9.68
CA LEU A 111 8.25 3.00 8.96
C LEU A 111 8.91 3.52 7.67
N ILE A 112 8.18 4.30 6.86
CA ILE A 112 8.73 4.92 5.64
C ILE A 112 9.87 5.87 5.97
N GLU A 113 9.73 6.69 6.99
CA GLU A 113 10.78 7.60 7.45
C GLU A 113 12.03 6.84 7.89
N GLU A 114 11.88 5.71 8.58
CA GLU A 114 12.99 4.87 8.99
C GLU A 114 13.72 4.27 7.79
N VAL A 115 12.99 3.73 6.80
CA VAL A 115 13.61 3.26 5.55
C VAL A 115 14.37 4.40 4.85
N ARG A 116 13.78 5.62 4.82
CA ARG A 116 14.39 6.79 4.18
C ARG A 116 15.67 7.24 4.89
N ARG A 117 15.74 7.17 6.22
CA ARG A 117 16.99 7.46 6.97
C ARG A 117 18.12 6.52 6.57
N CYS A 118 17.79 5.31 6.16
CA CYS A 118 18.77 4.33 5.66
C CYS A 118 19.16 4.56 4.18
N VAL A 119 18.60 5.57 3.50
CA VAL A 119 18.95 5.99 2.14
C VAL A 119 19.66 7.33 2.23
N THR A 120 21.01 7.30 2.20
CA THR A 120 21.83 8.50 2.43
C THR A 120 22.06 9.34 1.17
N ASP A 121 21.92 8.76 -0.03
CA ASP A 121 22.07 9.48 -1.29
C ASP A 121 21.10 8.93 -2.35
N PHE A 122 20.28 9.81 -2.93
CA PHE A 122 19.35 9.45 -4.01
C PHE A 122 20.02 9.52 -5.38
N SER A 123 21.17 10.20 -5.51
CA SER A 123 21.88 10.40 -6.77
C SER A 123 22.56 9.13 -7.30
N ASP A 124 22.84 8.17 -6.41
CA ASP A 124 23.39 6.85 -6.76
C ASP A 124 22.35 5.90 -7.36
N TYR A 125 21.05 6.21 -7.26
CA TYR A 125 20.02 5.41 -7.89
C TYR A 125 19.91 5.75 -9.38
N LYS A 126 20.58 4.96 -10.22
CA LYS A 126 20.39 4.96 -11.67
C LYS A 126 19.38 3.87 -12.04
N PRO A 127 18.12 4.21 -12.40
CA PRO A 127 17.17 3.23 -12.91
C PRO A 127 17.62 2.79 -14.31
N GLY A 128 18.43 1.75 -14.38
CA GLY A 128 18.91 1.22 -15.64
C GLY A 128 20.27 0.56 -15.52
N LEU A 129 20.24 -0.75 -15.29
CA LEU A 129 21.19 -1.79 -15.72
C LEU A 129 20.91 -3.03 -14.83
N ALA A 130 19.70 -3.58 -14.98
CA ALA A 130 19.35 -4.86 -14.41
C ALA A 130 20.02 -5.95 -15.25
N GLY A 131 21.24 -6.29 -14.85
CA GLY A 131 21.98 -7.46 -15.29
C GLY A 131 22.94 -7.83 -14.15
N GLU A 132 22.56 -8.83 -13.36
CA GLU A 132 23.47 -9.66 -12.53
C GLU A 132 24.30 -9.00 -11.42
N LEU A 133 24.12 -7.71 -11.10
CA LEU A 133 24.82 -7.10 -9.96
C LEU A 133 23.99 -7.20 -8.67
N ALA A 134 24.58 -7.79 -7.63
CA ALA A 134 24.03 -7.79 -6.29
C ALA A 134 23.74 -6.34 -5.85
N LEU A 135 22.47 -6.07 -5.53
CA LEU A 135 22.04 -4.73 -5.10
C LEU A 135 22.73 -4.34 -3.79
N SER A 136 23.17 -3.09 -3.69
CA SER A 136 23.65 -2.55 -2.42
C SER A 136 22.50 -2.44 -1.41
N GLN A 137 22.80 -2.46 -0.11
CA GLN A 137 21.76 -2.31 0.92
C GLN A 137 20.98 -0.98 0.79
N GLN A 138 21.63 0.09 0.31
CA GLN A 138 20.96 1.36 0.03
C GLN A 138 19.95 1.24 -1.12
N GLN A 139 20.31 0.54 -2.19
CA GLN A 139 19.39 0.27 -3.31
C GLN A 139 18.20 -0.58 -2.85
N ILE A 140 18.45 -1.59 -1.99
CA ILE A 140 17.39 -2.39 -1.38
C ILE A 140 16.45 -1.50 -0.56
N ASN A 141 16.99 -0.67 0.33
CA ASN A 141 16.18 0.23 1.16
C ASN A 141 15.36 1.20 0.30
N PHE A 142 15.94 1.74 -0.78
CA PHE A 142 15.20 2.59 -1.71
C PHE A 142 14.04 1.84 -2.40
N LEU A 143 14.29 0.62 -2.88
CA LEU A 143 13.25 -0.20 -3.50
C LEU A 143 12.14 -0.56 -2.50
N VAL A 144 12.50 -0.92 -1.27
CA VAL A 144 11.53 -1.15 -0.19
C VAL A 144 10.72 0.12 0.08
N ALA A 145 11.36 1.29 0.22
CA ALA A 145 10.66 2.56 0.42
C ALA A 145 9.69 2.85 -0.73
N ARG A 146 10.09 2.61 -1.98
CA ARG A 146 9.23 2.79 -3.16
C ARG A 146 8.02 1.86 -3.10
N LYS A 147 8.21 0.59 -2.76
CA LYS A 147 7.13 -0.42 -2.68
C LYS A 147 6.16 -0.12 -1.54
N LEU A 148 6.67 0.26 -0.36
CA LEU A 148 5.83 0.69 0.76
C LEU A 148 5.08 1.99 0.44
N ASN A 149 5.70 2.94 -0.25
CA ASN A 149 5.03 4.18 -0.68
C ASN A 149 3.95 3.96 -1.74
N ALA A 150 3.99 2.86 -2.49
CA ALA A 150 2.98 2.50 -3.47
C ALA A 150 1.66 2.03 -2.84
N LEU A 151 1.64 1.74 -1.53
CA LEU A 151 0.41 1.37 -0.83
C LEU A 151 -0.53 2.58 -0.66
N ARG A 152 -1.80 2.36 -0.94
CA ARG A 152 -2.94 3.24 -0.64
C ARG A 152 -3.09 3.45 0.85
N LEU A 153 -3.74 4.54 1.26
CA LEU A 153 -3.97 4.84 2.66
C LEU A 153 -4.72 3.72 3.39
N ILE A 154 -5.69 3.10 2.70
CA ILE A 154 -6.43 1.98 3.27
C ILE A 154 -5.58 0.72 3.45
N GLU A 155 -4.65 0.45 2.53
CA GLU A 155 -3.70 -0.65 2.62
C GLU A 155 -2.74 -0.43 3.78
N ARG A 156 -2.22 0.79 3.92
CA ARG A 156 -1.38 1.18 5.06
C ARG A 156 -2.09 0.98 6.39
N ARG A 157 -3.38 1.34 6.46
CA ARG A 157 -4.19 1.19 7.68
C ARG A 157 -4.28 -0.28 8.08
N GLU A 158 -4.72 -1.14 7.16
CA GLU A 158 -4.82 -2.57 7.46
C GLU A 158 -3.46 -3.15 7.82
N PHE A 159 -2.43 -2.80 7.06
CA PHE A 159 -1.07 -3.25 7.34
C PHE A 159 -0.65 -2.88 8.76
N CYS A 160 -0.90 -1.65 9.22
CA CYS A 160 -0.62 -1.22 10.59
C CYS A 160 -1.40 -2.00 11.66
N LYS A 161 -2.68 -2.28 11.43
CA LYS A 161 -3.48 -3.13 12.35
C LYS A 161 -2.82 -4.50 12.51
N ARG A 162 -2.47 -5.13 11.39
CA ARG A 162 -1.82 -6.44 11.38
C ARG A 162 -0.42 -6.43 11.98
N MET A 163 0.36 -5.40 11.72
CA MET A 163 1.66 -5.21 12.37
C MET A 163 1.49 -5.22 13.88
N ARG A 164 0.57 -4.40 14.42
CA ARG A 164 0.31 -4.34 15.86
C ARG A 164 -0.14 -5.69 16.41
N ASP A 165 -1.07 -6.37 15.74
CA ASP A 165 -1.54 -7.70 16.15
C ASP A 165 -0.38 -8.71 16.21
N LYS A 166 0.46 -8.75 15.16
CA LYS A 166 1.60 -9.68 15.11
C LYS A 166 2.69 -9.32 16.12
N MET A 167 2.92 -8.04 16.42
CA MET A 167 3.83 -7.61 17.47
C MET A 167 3.35 -8.08 18.86
N THR A 168 2.05 -7.97 19.15
CA THR A 168 1.44 -8.49 20.39
C THR A 168 1.54 -10.01 20.45
N LEU A 169 1.23 -10.71 19.35
CA LEU A 169 1.31 -12.18 19.30
C LEU A 169 2.76 -12.69 19.42
N ALA A 170 3.74 -11.92 18.96
CA ALA A 170 5.15 -12.27 19.14
C ALA A 170 5.58 -12.28 20.61
N ASP A 171 4.96 -11.47 21.48
CA ASP A 171 5.19 -11.52 22.94
C ASP A 171 4.73 -12.86 23.53
N ALA A 172 3.54 -13.32 23.11
CA ALA A 172 2.89 -14.52 23.65
C ALA A 172 3.30 -15.83 22.97
N SER A 173 3.97 -15.76 21.80
CA SER A 173 4.31 -16.93 20.98
C SER A 173 5.42 -17.77 21.62
N SER A 174 5.20 -19.08 21.71
CA SER A 174 6.24 -20.04 22.15
C SER A 174 7.43 -20.07 21.19
N ILE A 175 7.20 -19.84 19.89
CA ILE A 175 8.21 -19.83 18.82
C ILE A 175 9.00 -18.51 18.82
N GLY A 176 8.49 -17.45 19.46
CA GLY A 176 9.19 -16.17 19.60
C GLY A 176 9.13 -15.25 18.38
N PHE A 177 8.29 -15.56 17.40
CA PHE A 177 7.97 -14.64 16.32
C PHE A 177 6.55 -14.85 15.79
N ASN A 178 6.06 -13.87 15.04
CA ASN A 178 4.80 -13.88 14.32
C ASN A 178 4.92 -13.08 13.02
N PHE A 179 4.22 -13.49 11.97
CA PHE A 179 4.32 -12.85 10.66
C PHE A 179 2.98 -12.80 9.93
N PHE A 180 2.90 -11.96 8.91
CA PHE A 180 1.82 -11.96 7.91
C PHE A 180 2.35 -11.49 6.56
N ALA A 181 1.66 -11.83 5.47
CA ALA A 181 1.98 -11.34 4.13
C ALA A 181 0.79 -10.59 3.54
N ALA A 182 1.05 -9.44 2.92
CA ALA A 182 0.08 -8.66 2.17
C ALA A 182 0.42 -8.75 0.67
N PHE A 183 -0.49 -9.31 -0.13
CA PHE A 183 -0.29 -9.51 -1.56
C PHE A 183 -0.82 -8.30 -2.34
N ASN A 184 -0.21 -8.02 -3.49
CA ASN A 184 -0.80 -7.10 -4.45
C ASN A 184 -2.01 -7.72 -5.18
N ASP A 185 -2.70 -6.91 -5.98
CA ASP A 185 -3.93 -7.33 -6.68
C ASP A 185 -3.71 -8.49 -7.66
N SER A 186 -2.57 -8.51 -8.36
CA SER A 186 -2.17 -9.58 -9.29
C SER A 186 -1.66 -10.85 -8.59
N ARG A 187 -1.42 -10.80 -7.27
CA ARG A 187 -0.83 -11.88 -6.46
C ARG A 187 0.52 -12.40 -6.97
N ASP A 188 1.26 -11.57 -7.70
CA ASP A 188 2.62 -11.88 -8.18
C ASP A 188 3.70 -11.23 -7.30
N SER A 189 3.32 -10.37 -6.34
CA SER A 189 4.23 -9.85 -5.32
C SER A 189 3.56 -9.73 -3.95
N ALA A 190 4.39 -9.73 -2.90
CA ALA A 190 3.92 -9.59 -1.53
C ALA A 190 4.85 -8.75 -0.64
N ILE A 191 4.27 -8.14 0.40
CA ILE A 191 4.98 -7.54 1.52
C ILE A 191 4.85 -8.48 2.72
N LEU A 192 5.95 -9.08 3.15
CA LEU A 192 6.05 -9.89 4.35
C LEU A 192 6.46 -9.02 5.54
N PHE A 193 5.67 -9.08 6.61
CA PHE A 193 6.02 -8.49 7.89
C PHE A 193 6.33 -9.55 8.93
N LEU A 194 7.41 -9.36 9.71
CA LEU A 194 7.83 -10.20 10.80
C LEU A 194 8.00 -9.39 12.09
N ALA A 195 7.36 -9.82 13.17
CA ALA A 195 7.67 -9.37 14.52
C ALA A 195 8.35 -10.51 15.29
N SER A 196 9.45 -10.23 16.00
CA SER A 196 10.20 -11.25 16.75
C SER A 196 10.82 -10.72 18.04
N ARG A 197 10.90 -11.59 19.05
CA ARG A 197 11.66 -11.38 20.30
C ARG A 197 13.13 -11.78 20.20
N GLU A 198 13.53 -12.39 19.08
CA GLU A 198 14.90 -12.82 18.86
C GLU A 198 15.82 -11.62 18.59
N PRO A 199 17.13 -11.73 18.87
CA PRO A 199 18.12 -10.74 18.48
C PRO A 199 18.09 -10.42 16.98
N ARG A 200 18.49 -9.19 16.63
CA ARG A 200 18.45 -8.64 15.27
C ARG A 200 18.99 -9.58 14.19
N ASP A 201 20.15 -10.21 14.40
CA ASP A 201 20.75 -11.11 13.40
C ASP A 201 19.89 -12.35 13.12
N LYS A 202 19.30 -12.93 14.16
CA LYS A 202 18.38 -14.07 14.02
C LYS A 202 17.07 -13.65 13.37
N ARG A 203 16.54 -12.48 13.75
CA ARG A 203 15.34 -11.90 13.15
C ARG A 203 15.53 -11.65 11.65
N ARG A 204 16.67 -11.10 11.24
CA ARG A 204 17.01 -10.88 9.83
C ARG A 204 17.08 -12.19 9.04
N LYS A 205 17.79 -13.19 9.56
CA LYS A 205 17.85 -14.53 8.94
C LYS A 205 16.46 -15.15 8.82
N CYS A 206 15.66 -15.06 9.87
CA CYS A 206 14.28 -15.55 9.87
C CYS A 206 13.43 -14.85 8.80
N LEU A 207 13.55 -13.53 8.66
CA LEU A 207 12.88 -12.77 7.61
C LEU A 207 13.28 -13.28 6.22
N GLU A 208 14.58 -13.34 5.93
CA GLU A 208 15.11 -13.78 4.63
C GLU A 208 14.63 -15.20 4.29
N THR A 209 14.70 -16.12 5.25
CA THR A 209 14.17 -17.48 5.13
C THR A 209 12.66 -17.50 4.82
N LEU A 210 11.85 -16.75 5.57
CA LEU A 210 10.41 -16.68 5.33
C LEU A 210 10.07 -16.06 3.97
N MET A 211 10.86 -15.11 3.47
CA MET A 211 10.66 -14.50 2.15
C MET A 211 10.87 -15.51 1.02
N VAL A 212 11.97 -16.28 1.09
CA VAL A 212 12.26 -17.37 0.15
C VAL A 212 11.08 -18.33 0.12
N TYR A 213 10.66 -18.80 1.29
CA TYR A 213 9.59 -19.77 1.41
C TYR A 213 8.23 -19.27 0.92
N LEU A 214 7.90 -18.02 1.25
CA LEU A 214 6.69 -17.36 0.75
C LEU A 214 6.70 -17.31 -0.78
N SER A 215 7.83 -16.92 -1.38
CA SER A 215 7.95 -16.79 -2.82
C SER A 215 7.78 -18.13 -3.55
N VAL A 216 8.35 -19.21 -3.02
CA VAL A 216 8.26 -20.55 -3.62
C VAL A 216 6.85 -21.10 -3.46
N THR A 217 6.26 -20.96 -2.27
CA THR A 217 4.93 -21.50 -1.96
C THR A 217 3.82 -20.80 -2.75
N GLN A 218 3.96 -19.50 -2.99
CA GLN A 218 2.94 -18.67 -3.65
C GLN A 218 3.32 -18.27 -5.08
N HIS A 219 4.42 -18.82 -5.62
CA HIS A 219 4.95 -18.52 -6.96
C HIS A 219 5.09 -17.01 -7.25
N LEU A 220 5.59 -16.25 -6.27
CA LEU A 220 5.73 -14.80 -6.38
C LEU A 220 6.96 -14.44 -7.19
N SER A 221 6.88 -13.38 -7.99
CA SER A 221 8.04 -12.76 -8.65
C SER A 221 8.87 -11.85 -7.73
N GLU A 222 8.30 -11.42 -6.61
CA GLU A 222 8.96 -10.49 -5.70
C GLU A 222 8.36 -10.58 -4.30
N VAL A 223 9.22 -10.52 -3.28
CA VAL A 223 8.81 -10.35 -1.88
C VAL A 223 9.57 -9.19 -1.26
N VAL A 224 8.86 -8.27 -0.61
CA VAL A 224 9.42 -7.20 0.21
C VAL A 224 9.31 -7.59 1.67
N GLY A 225 10.42 -7.66 2.38
CA GLY A 225 10.48 -8.05 3.79
C GLY A 225 10.64 -6.85 4.71
N VAL A 226 9.85 -6.82 5.77
CA VAL A 226 9.97 -5.86 6.88
C VAL A 226 9.99 -6.65 8.19
N ALA A 227 11.01 -6.46 9.01
CA ALA A 227 11.06 -7.07 10.34
C ALA A 227 11.31 -6.05 11.46
N THR A 228 10.70 -6.26 12.61
CA THR A 228 10.88 -5.43 13.81
C THR A 228 10.71 -6.25 15.09
N GLU A 229 10.96 -5.65 16.24
CA GLU A 229 10.77 -6.26 17.55
C GLU A 229 9.29 -6.55 17.89
N ASN A 230 9.07 -7.47 18.82
CA ASN A 230 7.79 -7.69 19.50
C ASN A 230 7.33 -6.46 20.32
N LEU A 231 6.07 -6.41 20.73
CA LEU A 231 5.49 -5.20 21.31
C LEU A 231 6.11 -4.83 22.66
N SER A 232 6.51 -5.80 23.48
CA SER A 232 7.01 -5.54 24.84
C SER A 232 8.47 -5.04 24.94
N VAL A 233 9.17 -4.79 23.82
CA VAL A 233 10.55 -4.28 23.89
C VAL A 233 10.56 -2.85 24.42
N ASP A 234 11.18 -2.69 25.59
CA ASP A 234 11.50 -1.41 26.20
C ASP A 234 12.75 -0.81 25.54
N GLY A 235 12.61 0.36 24.92
CA GLY A 235 13.70 1.09 24.26
C GLY A 235 13.37 1.51 22.81
N GLY A 236 14.40 1.90 22.06
CA GLY A 236 14.29 2.20 20.64
C GLY A 236 14.04 0.93 19.83
N ARG A 237 13.11 0.99 18.86
CA ARG A 237 12.85 -0.11 17.92
C ARG A 237 13.75 0.01 16.70
N SER A 238 14.13 -1.12 16.12
CA SER A 238 14.83 -1.18 14.85
C SER A 238 13.97 -1.87 13.80
N CYS A 239 14.14 -1.46 12.56
CA CYS A 239 13.51 -2.11 11.41
C CYS A 239 14.59 -2.68 10.50
N ASP A 240 14.37 -3.90 10.04
CA ASP A 240 15.18 -4.55 9.01
C ASP A 240 14.37 -4.68 7.73
N PHE A 241 15.03 -4.44 6.60
CA PHE A 241 14.41 -4.42 5.28
C PHE A 241 15.16 -5.32 4.32
N ALA A 242 14.41 -6.09 3.54
CA ALA A 242 14.94 -6.98 2.52
C ALA A 242 14.04 -6.99 1.29
N ILE A 243 14.60 -7.35 0.14
CA ILE A 243 13.85 -7.65 -1.07
C ILE A 243 14.37 -8.96 -1.64
N TYR A 244 13.46 -9.82 -2.08
CA TYR A 244 13.78 -11.11 -2.66
C TYR A 244 13.12 -11.25 -4.02
N ASN A 245 13.90 -11.63 -5.03
CA ASN A 245 13.43 -11.95 -6.37
C ASN A 245 13.83 -13.40 -6.70
N PRO A 246 12.89 -14.35 -6.82
CA PRO A 246 13.23 -15.73 -7.13
C PRO A 246 13.85 -15.93 -8.52
N ALA A 247 13.71 -14.97 -9.46
CA ALA A 247 14.43 -15.03 -10.73
C ALA A 247 15.96 -14.99 -10.56
N THR A 248 16.44 -14.56 -9.39
CA THR A 248 17.87 -14.53 -9.04
C THR A 248 18.28 -15.65 -8.08
N ALA A 249 17.43 -16.66 -7.85
CA ALA A 249 17.68 -17.71 -6.87
C ALA A 249 18.12 -19.05 -7.49
N GLU A 250 19.09 -19.71 -6.84
CA GLU A 250 19.49 -21.09 -7.14
C GLU A 250 18.44 -22.10 -6.63
N ASN A 251 18.45 -23.32 -7.19
CA ASN A 251 17.48 -24.38 -6.89
C ASN A 251 17.38 -24.68 -5.37
N HIS A 252 16.15 -24.63 -4.83
CA HIS A 252 15.86 -24.94 -3.42
C HIS A 252 15.67 -26.43 -3.17
N ASP A 253 16.00 -26.89 -1.95
CA ASP A 253 15.76 -28.25 -1.49
C ASP A 253 14.24 -28.56 -1.46
N PRO A 254 13.75 -29.62 -2.14
CA PRO A 254 12.35 -30.02 -2.13
C PRO A 254 11.74 -30.26 -0.74
N ASP A 255 12.53 -30.65 0.26
CA ASP A 255 12.02 -30.94 1.60
C ASP A 255 11.80 -29.67 2.43
N ASP A 256 12.61 -28.62 2.19
CA ASP A 256 12.35 -27.28 2.73
C ASP A 256 11.03 -26.72 2.17
N VAL A 257 10.76 -26.92 0.87
CA VAL A 257 9.50 -26.48 0.25
C VAL A 257 8.27 -27.13 0.93
N LYS A 258 8.33 -28.42 1.28
CA LYS A 258 7.21 -29.12 1.95
C LYS A 258 6.96 -28.65 3.38
N LEU A 259 8.00 -28.41 4.16
CA LEU A 259 7.87 -27.86 5.52
C LEU A 259 7.22 -26.46 5.46
N CYS A 260 7.58 -25.69 4.44
CA CYS A 260 7.12 -24.32 4.24
C CYS A 260 5.68 -24.24 3.77
N GLN A 261 5.24 -25.15 2.89
CA GLN A 261 3.83 -25.28 2.53
C GLN A 261 2.93 -25.45 3.77
N ARG A 262 3.43 -26.06 4.86
CA ARG A 262 2.68 -26.15 6.13
C ARG A 262 2.64 -24.83 6.89
N LEU A 263 3.76 -24.10 6.98
CA LEU A 263 3.83 -22.79 7.65
C LEU A 263 2.98 -21.72 6.95
N PHE A 264 2.86 -21.83 5.64
CA PHE A 264 2.14 -20.86 4.80
C PHE A 264 0.76 -21.35 4.33
N LYS A 265 0.30 -22.50 4.85
CA LYS A 265 -1.04 -23.03 4.56
C LYS A 265 -2.15 -22.07 5.01
N ASP A 266 -1.89 -21.35 6.11
CA ASP A 266 -2.84 -20.45 6.76
C ASP A 266 -2.43 -18.97 6.63
N ILE A 267 -1.72 -18.58 5.55
CA ILE A 267 -1.44 -17.15 5.33
C ILE A 267 -2.77 -16.42 5.19
N GLU A 268 -2.98 -15.47 6.08
CA GLU A 268 -4.09 -14.57 5.98
C GLU A 268 -3.92 -13.59 4.80
N VAL A 269 -4.77 -13.74 3.78
CA VAL A 269 -4.86 -12.82 2.64
C VAL A 269 -5.99 -11.84 2.89
N VAL A 270 -5.69 -10.54 2.88
CA VAL A 270 -6.71 -9.50 3.09
C VAL A 270 -6.97 -8.75 1.78
N ARG A 271 -8.24 -8.64 1.38
CA ARG A 271 -8.71 -7.70 0.35
C ARG A 271 -9.35 -6.49 1.02
N LEU A 272 -9.01 -5.29 0.57
CA LEU A 272 -9.44 -4.03 1.19
C LEU A 272 -10.39 -3.25 0.28
N ASN A 273 -11.48 -2.76 0.87
CA ASN A 273 -12.48 -1.92 0.20
C ASN A 273 -12.41 -0.50 0.74
N VAL A 274 -12.42 0.51 -0.14
CA VAL A 274 -12.10 1.92 0.12
C VAL A 274 -12.87 2.57 1.28
N PHE A 275 -14.11 2.14 1.58
CA PHE A 275 -14.96 2.73 2.63
C PHE A 275 -15.14 1.80 3.86
N PRO A 276 -15.03 2.30 5.10
CA PRO A 276 -15.34 1.52 6.30
C PRO A 276 -16.78 0.97 6.25
N GLY A 277 -16.96 -0.34 6.47
CA GLY A 277 -18.26 -1.02 6.38
C GLY A 277 -18.46 -1.87 5.13
N GLN A 278 -17.61 -1.73 4.11
CA GLN A 278 -17.65 -2.60 2.91
C GLN A 278 -16.59 -3.70 2.92
N SER A 279 -15.60 -3.67 3.83
CA SER A 279 -14.54 -4.68 3.91
C SER A 279 -15.11 -6.07 4.21
N ARG A 280 -14.96 -7.01 3.28
CA ARG A 280 -15.26 -8.43 3.52
C ARG A 280 -13.98 -9.13 3.94
N ARG A 281 -13.96 -9.72 5.14
CA ARG A 281 -12.97 -10.75 5.48
C ARG A 281 -13.20 -11.93 4.55
N ILE A 282 -12.24 -12.21 3.69
CA ILE A 282 -12.19 -13.47 2.96
C ILE A 282 -11.10 -14.29 3.64
N ILE A 283 -11.52 -15.15 4.57
CA ILE A 283 -10.68 -16.25 5.01
C ILE A 283 -10.77 -17.24 3.85
N ASN A 284 -9.64 -17.58 3.22
CA ASN A 284 -9.66 -18.63 2.21
C ASN A 284 -10.13 -19.95 2.88
N PRO A 285 -10.99 -20.73 2.21
CA PRO A 285 -11.33 -22.08 2.65
C PRO A 285 -10.10 -23.01 2.67
#